data_AF-A0A377PK68-F1
#
_entry.id   AF-A0A377PK68-F1
#
_cell.length_a   1.000
_cell.length_b   1.000
_cell.length_c   1.000
_cell.angle_alpha   90.00
_cell.angle_beta   90.00
_cell.angle_gamma   90.00
#
_symmetry.space_group_name_H-M   'P 1'
#
loop_
_entity.id
_entity.type
_entity.pdbx_description
1 polymer ?
#
loop_
_entity_poly.entity_id
_entity_poly.type
_entity_poly.pdbx_seq_one_letter_code
_entity_poly.pdbx_strand_id
1 'polypeptide(L)'
;MLIKDGAQGVSALDYPNFWHQGSFKLRLSYQFEPGTDADGVTVHIPLAILNQIEESGFDWQIPGIRRELVIALIKSLPKPIRRNFVPAPNYAEAFLARATPLEMPLLESMERELRRMTGVTVSREEWQLDQVPDHLRMTFRVIDDKKKTLAEGKSLEALKTELKGQVQQTLSEVADDGLEQQGLHVWSFGSLPQSYEQKRGGYSMKAFPALVDEKDSVAIRLFETEQEQQQAMWQGSRRLLLLNIPSPIKYLHEKLPNKAKLGLYFKPLRQSVGFD
;
A
#
# COMPACT_ATOMS: atom_id res chain seq x y z
N MET A 1 -14.27 -31.19 14.46
CA MET A 1 -13.67 -30.77 15.74
C MET A 1 -12.76 -31.88 16.23
N LEU A 2 -11.45 -31.75 16.01
CA LEU A 2 -10.44 -32.69 16.49
C LEU A 2 -9.36 -31.85 17.18
N ILE A 3 -9.58 -31.62 18.47
CA ILE A 3 -8.59 -31.04 19.39
C ILE A 3 -7.75 -32.23 19.85
N LYS A 4 -6.50 -32.34 19.39
CA LYS A 4 -5.54 -33.31 19.93
C LYS A 4 -4.92 -32.74 21.20
N ASP A 5 -4.91 -33.57 22.24
CA ASP A 5 -4.39 -33.32 23.58
C ASP A 5 -2.97 -32.75 23.59
N GLY A 6 -2.82 -31.62 24.28
CA GLY A 6 -1.58 -30.82 24.41
C GLY A 6 -1.83 -29.33 24.65
N ALA A 7 -3.08 -28.86 24.47
CA ALA A 7 -3.46 -27.45 24.57
C ALA A 7 -3.70 -26.99 26.02
N GLN A 8 -2.66 -26.98 26.86
CA GLN A 8 -2.64 -26.05 28.00
C GLN A 8 -2.12 -24.70 27.48
N GLY A 9 -3.02 -23.75 27.24
CA GLY A 9 -2.64 -22.33 27.14
C GLY A 9 -3.04 -21.56 25.87
N VAL A 10 -3.85 -22.10 24.96
CA VAL A 10 -4.35 -21.30 23.82
C VAL A 10 -5.48 -20.39 24.28
N SER A 11 -5.21 -19.09 24.37
CA SER A 11 -6.19 -18.06 24.67
C SER A 11 -6.89 -17.59 23.40
N ALA A 12 -8.13 -17.12 23.51
CA ALA A 12 -8.81 -16.42 22.41
C ALA A 12 -8.04 -15.15 21.96
N LEU A 13 -7.16 -14.62 22.82
CA LEU A 13 -6.27 -13.50 22.49
C LEU A 13 -5.14 -13.90 21.53
N ASP A 14 -4.80 -15.19 21.45
CA ASP A 14 -3.75 -15.69 20.55
C ASP A 14 -4.23 -15.78 19.10
N TYR A 15 -5.55 -15.94 18.92
CA TYR A 15 -6.25 -16.04 17.63
C TYR A 15 -7.37 -15.00 17.53
N PRO A 16 -7.02 -13.70 17.41
CA PRO A 16 -7.99 -12.62 17.43
C PRO A 16 -8.85 -12.59 16.17
N ASN A 17 -10.16 -12.46 16.29
CA ASN A 17 -11.06 -12.35 15.13
C ASN A 17 -10.79 -11.14 14.22
N PHE A 18 -10.06 -10.13 14.72
CA PHE A 18 -9.78 -8.90 14.01
C PHE A 18 -8.32 -8.44 14.18
N TRP A 19 -7.77 -7.91 13.10
CA TRP A 19 -6.54 -7.13 13.10
C TRP A 19 -6.87 -5.64 13.17
N HIS A 20 -6.11 -4.89 13.95
CA HIS A 20 -6.30 -3.46 14.13
C HIS A 20 -5.09 -2.70 13.60
N GLN A 21 -5.31 -1.75 12.68
CA GLN A 21 -4.28 -0.83 12.19
C GLN A 21 -4.85 0.59 12.20
N GLY A 22 -4.36 1.42 13.11
CA GLY A 22 -4.95 2.75 13.34
C GLY A 22 -6.44 2.65 13.64
N SER A 23 -7.27 3.27 12.81
CA SER A 23 -8.74 3.24 12.90
C SER A 23 -9.39 2.03 12.20
N PHE A 24 -8.62 1.24 11.44
CA PHE A 24 -9.13 0.10 10.68
C PHE A 24 -9.25 -1.15 11.55
N LYS A 25 -10.39 -1.83 11.42
CA LYS A 25 -10.68 -3.12 12.04
C LYS A 25 -10.92 -4.16 10.94
N LEU A 26 -9.90 -4.94 10.64
CA LEU A 26 -9.89 -5.91 9.54
C LEU A 26 -10.22 -7.31 10.07
N ARG A 27 -11.10 -8.04 9.39
CA ARG A 27 -11.48 -9.40 9.84
C ARG A 27 -10.36 -10.39 9.53
N LEU A 28 -10.10 -11.31 10.46
CA LEU A 28 -9.21 -12.44 10.25
C LEU A 28 -10.02 -13.73 9.98
N SER A 29 -9.44 -14.63 9.17
CA SER A 29 -9.86 -16.03 9.08
C SER A 29 -8.66 -16.94 9.17
N TYR A 30 -8.90 -18.16 9.64
CA TYR A 30 -7.88 -19.17 9.86
C TYR A 30 -8.26 -20.44 9.13
N GLN A 31 -7.30 -21.02 8.41
CA GLN A 31 -7.40 -22.34 7.85
C GLN A 31 -6.13 -23.10 8.21
N PHE A 32 -6.29 -24.33 8.70
CA PHE A 32 -5.19 -25.20 9.12
C PHE A 32 -5.28 -26.50 8.33
N GLU A 33 -5.14 -26.38 7.02
CA GLU A 33 -5.24 -27.50 6.08
C GLU A 33 -3.98 -27.51 5.21
N PRO A 34 -2.97 -28.31 5.60
CA PRO A 34 -1.71 -28.39 4.88
C PRO A 34 -1.93 -28.72 3.40
N GLY A 35 -1.40 -27.88 2.51
CA GLY A 35 -1.42 -28.10 1.06
C GLY A 35 -2.50 -27.35 0.27
N THR A 36 -3.24 -26.44 0.90
CA THR A 36 -4.12 -25.48 0.20
C THR A 36 -3.51 -24.08 0.18
N ASP A 37 -3.82 -23.28 -0.85
CA ASP A 37 -3.31 -21.89 -0.98
C ASP A 37 -3.77 -20.97 0.15
N ALA A 38 -4.86 -21.32 0.84
CA ALA A 38 -5.46 -20.57 1.93
C ALA A 38 -4.96 -21.00 3.32
N ASP A 39 -4.02 -21.95 3.41
CA ASP A 39 -3.44 -22.40 4.68
C ASP A 39 -2.76 -21.24 5.43
N GLY A 40 -3.03 -21.12 6.73
CA GLY A 40 -2.55 -20.04 7.59
C GLY A 40 -3.60 -18.97 7.93
N VAL A 41 -3.15 -17.73 8.02
CA VAL A 41 -3.97 -16.57 8.46
C VAL A 41 -4.29 -15.68 7.27
N THR A 42 -5.57 -15.38 7.07
CA THR A 42 -6.02 -14.45 6.03
C THR A 42 -6.60 -13.18 6.64
N VAL A 43 -6.12 -12.02 6.20
CA VAL A 43 -6.68 -10.69 6.49
C VAL A 43 -7.64 -10.29 5.38
N HIS A 44 -8.88 -9.94 5.74
CA HIS A 44 -9.91 -9.50 4.80
C HIS A 44 -9.90 -7.97 4.72
N ILE A 45 -9.53 -7.44 3.55
CA ILE A 45 -9.39 -6.01 3.28
C ILE A 45 -10.48 -5.58 2.30
N PRO A 46 -11.39 -4.66 2.68
CA PRO A 46 -12.33 -4.06 1.73
C PRO A 46 -11.59 -3.26 0.65
N LEU A 47 -12.03 -3.39 -0.60
CA LEU A 47 -11.48 -2.67 -1.75
C LEU A 47 -11.39 -1.15 -1.50
N ALA A 48 -12.43 -0.58 -0.88
CA ALA A 48 -12.53 0.87 -0.63
C ALA A 48 -11.44 1.45 0.29
N ILE A 49 -10.74 0.61 1.06
CA ILE A 49 -9.64 1.07 1.94
C ILE A 49 -8.30 0.43 1.59
N LEU A 50 -8.22 -0.31 0.47
CA LEU A 50 -7.03 -1.09 0.12
C LEU A 50 -5.74 -0.23 0.12
N ASN A 51 -5.80 0.96 -0.48
CA ASN A 51 -4.65 1.87 -0.56
C ASN A 51 -4.37 2.66 0.73
N GLN A 52 -5.26 2.57 1.72
CA GLN A 52 -5.07 3.16 3.05
C GLN A 52 -4.46 2.17 4.05
N ILE A 53 -4.38 0.87 3.69
CA ILE A 53 -3.73 -0.15 4.52
C ILE A 53 -2.23 -0.15 4.26
N GLU A 54 -1.46 -0.10 5.32
CA GLU A 54 -0.01 -0.24 5.28
C GLU A 54 0.38 -1.71 5.50
N GLU A 55 1.45 -2.17 4.88
CA GLU A 55 1.96 -3.53 5.12
C GLU A 55 2.61 -3.68 6.52
N SER A 56 2.91 -2.55 7.17
CA SER A 56 3.57 -2.47 8.47
C SER A 56 2.83 -3.27 9.55
N GLY A 57 3.57 -4.14 10.24
CA GLY A 57 3.08 -4.93 11.36
C GLY A 57 2.50 -6.30 10.99
N PHE A 58 2.03 -6.53 9.76
CA PHE A 58 1.51 -7.84 9.36
C PHE A 58 2.59 -8.94 9.35
N ASP A 59 3.85 -8.54 9.19
CA ASP A 59 5.04 -9.38 9.31
C ASP A 59 5.19 -10.02 10.70
N TRP A 60 4.61 -9.43 11.75
CA TRP A 60 4.63 -10.00 13.11
C TRP A 60 3.69 -11.19 13.31
N GLN A 61 2.78 -11.45 12.37
CA GLN A 61 1.68 -12.42 12.52
C GLN A 61 0.83 -12.18 13.78
N ILE A 62 -0.22 -13.00 13.90
CA ILE A 62 -1.00 -13.09 15.14
C ILE A 62 -0.17 -13.73 16.26
N PRO A 63 -0.48 -13.46 17.55
CA PRO A 63 0.30 -13.99 18.67
C PRO A 63 0.42 -15.52 18.66
N GLY A 64 -0.64 -16.24 18.29
CA GLY A 64 -0.66 -17.71 18.27
C GLY A 64 0.28 -18.37 17.26
N ILE A 65 0.68 -17.66 16.19
CA ILE A 65 1.59 -18.19 15.15
C ILE A 65 2.99 -17.59 15.24
N ARG A 66 3.13 -16.44 15.90
CA ARG A 66 4.38 -15.67 15.96
C ARG A 66 5.58 -16.49 16.43
N ARG A 67 5.40 -17.36 17.42
CA ARG A 67 6.47 -18.25 17.90
C ARG A 67 6.99 -19.17 16.81
N GLU A 68 6.10 -19.79 16.07
CA GLU A 68 6.47 -20.69 14.97
C GLU A 68 7.15 -19.91 13.84
N LEU A 69 6.63 -18.73 13.50
CA LEU A 69 7.25 -17.83 12.53
C LEU A 69 8.69 -17.47 12.91
N VAL A 70 8.93 -17.04 14.15
CA VAL A 70 10.27 -16.66 14.62
C VAL A 70 11.23 -17.86 14.58
N ILE A 71 10.77 -19.06 14.96
CA ILE A 71 11.57 -20.29 14.85
C ILE A 71 11.90 -20.59 13.38
N ALA A 72 10.93 -20.48 12.49
CA ALA A 72 11.12 -20.71 11.06
C ALA A 72 12.12 -19.72 10.45
N LEU A 73 12.03 -18.44 10.84
CA LEU A 73 12.99 -17.41 10.45
C LEU A 73 14.41 -17.74 10.94
N ILE A 74 14.60 -18.09 12.22
CA ILE A 74 15.93 -18.51 12.71
C ILE A 74 16.46 -19.73 11.93
N LYS A 75 15.56 -20.66 11.57
CA LYS A 75 15.92 -21.84 10.78
C LYS A 75 16.28 -21.51 9.34
N SER A 76 15.71 -20.46 8.75
CA SER A 76 16.02 -20.03 7.38
C SER A 76 17.40 -19.38 7.26
N LEU A 77 18.05 -19.00 8.36
CA LEU A 77 19.40 -18.44 8.31
C LEU A 77 20.43 -19.46 7.74
N PRO A 78 21.46 -18.99 7.01
CA PRO A 78 22.57 -19.81 6.54
C PRO A 78 23.24 -20.56 7.69
N LYS A 79 23.72 -21.78 7.40
CA LYS A 79 24.35 -22.67 8.39
C LYS A 79 25.42 -21.99 9.28
N PRO A 80 26.32 -21.13 8.76
CA PRO A 80 27.35 -20.47 9.56
C PRO A 80 26.81 -19.49 10.62
N ILE A 81 25.64 -18.89 10.35
CA ILE A 81 24.97 -17.92 11.21
C ILE A 81 24.03 -18.66 12.16
N ARG A 82 23.21 -19.57 11.63
CA ARG A 82 22.20 -20.36 12.36
C ARG A 82 22.77 -21.12 13.55
N ARG A 83 24.02 -21.61 13.47
CA ARG A 83 24.69 -22.33 14.57
C ARG A 83 24.82 -21.51 15.87
N ASN A 84 24.79 -20.19 15.79
CA ASN A 84 24.82 -19.29 16.96
C ASN A 84 23.47 -19.20 17.69
N PHE A 85 22.41 -19.76 17.08
CA PHE A 85 21.03 -19.70 17.57
C PHE A 85 20.46 -21.10 17.82
N VAL A 86 21.29 -22.05 18.24
CA VAL A 86 20.88 -23.42 18.54
C VAL A 86 20.79 -23.61 20.07
N PRO A 87 19.65 -24.09 20.61
CA PRO A 87 18.41 -24.48 19.93
C PRO A 87 17.53 -23.30 19.49
N ALA A 88 17.06 -23.28 18.24
CA ALA A 88 16.24 -22.19 17.69
C ALA A 88 14.99 -21.85 18.54
N PRO A 89 14.26 -22.82 19.12
CA PRO A 89 13.13 -22.50 20.01
C PRO A 89 13.55 -21.65 21.21
N ASN A 90 14.70 -21.89 21.82
CA ASN A 90 15.13 -21.15 23.01
C ASN A 90 15.39 -19.67 22.69
N TYR A 91 16.00 -19.40 21.53
CA TYR A 91 16.24 -18.03 21.07
C TYR A 91 14.95 -17.34 20.65
N ALA A 92 14.01 -18.07 20.04
CA ALA A 92 12.70 -17.53 19.72
C ALA A 92 11.93 -17.10 20.98
N GLU A 93 11.90 -17.93 22.03
CA GLU A 93 11.27 -17.58 23.31
C GLU A 93 11.97 -16.38 23.97
N ALA A 94 13.31 -16.39 23.99
CA ALA A 94 14.09 -15.29 24.54
C ALA A 94 13.85 -13.98 23.80
N PHE A 95 13.66 -14.03 22.47
CA PHE A 95 13.26 -12.88 21.65
C PHE A 95 11.87 -12.39 22.01
N LEU A 96 10.87 -13.27 22.02
CA LEU A 96 9.48 -12.91 22.30
C LEU A 96 9.30 -12.35 23.72
N ALA A 97 10.11 -12.77 24.69
CA ALA A 97 10.10 -12.24 26.05
C ALA A 97 10.69 -10.83 26.17
N ARG A 98 11.43 -10.34 25.17
CA ARG A 98 12.13 -9.03 25.20
C ARG A 98 11.59 -8.03 24.20
N ALA A 99 11.10 -8.51 23.07
CA ALA A 99 10.64 -7.66 21.99
C ALA A 99 9.23 -7.14 22.28
N THR A 100 9.02 -5.84 22.09
CA THR A 100 7.67 -5.29 22.04
C THR A 100 7.13 -5.45 20.61
N PRO A 101 6.03 -6.20 20.39
CA PRO A 101 5.45 -6.36 19.07
C PRO A 101 5.00 -5.02 18.47
N LEU A 102 5.08 -4.90 17.15
CA LEU A 102 4.57 -3.77 16.36
C LEU A 102 5.24 -2.40 16.61
N GLU A 103 6.25 -2.29 17.49
CA GLU A 103 7.05 -1.06 17.62
C GLU A 103 7.94 -0.80 16.39
N MET A 104 8.35 -1.87 15.71
CA MET A 104 9.20 -1.83 14.52
C MET A 104 9.01 -3.11 13.69
N PRO A 105 9.49 -3.18 12.44
CA PRO A 105 9.43 -4.39 11.62
C PRO A 105 10.03 -5.61 12.34
N LEU A 106 9.42 -6.78 12.17
CA LEU A 106 9.79 -8.03 12.88
C LEU A 106 11.26 -8.36 12.70
N LEU A 107 11.75 -8.36 11.46
CA LEU A 107 13.15 -8.68 11.17
C LEU A 107 14.11 -7.67 11.79
N GLU A 108 13.76 -6.39 11.82
CA GLU A 108 14.61 -5.37 12.46
C GLU A 108 14.66 -5.58 13.98
N SER A 109 13.52 -5.91 14.58
CA SER A 109 13.44 -6.29 16.00
C SER A 109 14.27 -7.54 16.29
N MET A 110 14.18 -8.57 15.46
CA MET A 110 14.94 -9.81 15.59
C MET A 110 16.45 -9.55 15.45
N GLU A 111 16.89 -8.80 14.43
CA GLU A 111 18.29 -8.43 14.23
C GLU A 111 18.85 -7.71 15.47
N ARG A 112 18.08 -6.77 16.04
CA ARG A 112 18.46 -6.03 17.25
C ARG A 112 18.59 -6.93 18.46
N GLU A 113 17.57 -7.73 18.76
CA GLU A 113 17.52 -8.52 19.99
C GLU A 113 18.42 -9.77 19.93
N LEU A 114 18.53 -10.45 18.78
CA LEU A 114 19.45 -11.59 18.61
C LEU A 114 20.91 -11.15 18.77
N ARG A 115 21.27 -9.97 18.27
CA ARG A 115 22.59 -9.38 18.49
C ARG A 115 22.84 -9.07 19.96
N ARG A 116 21.85 -8.55 20.71
CA ARG A 116 21.98 -8.32 22.16
C ARG A 116 22.19 -9.62 22.94
N MET A 117 21.59 -10.72 22.51
CA MET A 117 21.72 -12.01 23.18
C MET A 117 23.05 -12.72 22.90
N THR A 118 23.60 -12.57 21.69
CA THR A 118 24.72 -13.41 21.22
C THR A 118 25.98 -12.64 20.83
N GLY A 119 25.87 -11.32 20.61
CA GLY A 119 26.91 -10.49 19.99
C GLY A 119 27.03 -10.64 18.48
N VAL A 120 26.32 -11.60 17.86
CA VAL A 120 26.36 -11.86 16.41
C VAL A 120 25.41 -10.90 15.70
N THR A 121 25.94 -10.19 14.70
CA THR A 121 25.11 -9.39 13.78
C THR A 121 24.57 -10.30 12.69
N VAL A 122 23.26 -10.26 12.48
CA VAL A 122 22.58 -10.88 11.34
C VAL A 122 22.27 -9.76 10.35
N SER A 123 22.72 -9.88 9.11
CA SER A 123 22.40 -8.86 8.08
C SER A 123 21.08 -9.18 7.39
N ARG A 124 20.45 -8.17 6.76
CA ARG A 124 19.13 -8.33 6.17
C ARG A 124 19.10 -9.40 5.05
N GLU A 125 20.21 -9.54 4.34
CA GLU A 125 20.38 -10.47 3.22
C GLU A 125 20.56 -11.92 3.66
N GLU A 126 20.84 -12.16 4.95
CA GLU A 126 20.97 -13.51 5.50
C GLU A 126 19.62 -14.19 5.75
N TRP A 127 18.52 -13.43 5.78
CA TRP A 127 17.18 -13.99 5.92
C TRP A 127 16.69 -14.59 4.60
N GLN A 128 16.71 -15.92 4.50
CA GLN A 128 16.18 -16.65 3.34
C GLN A 128 14.65 -16.84 3.47
N LEU A 129 13.90 -15.77 3.19
CA LEU A 129 12.44 -15.71 3.41
C LEU A 129 11.65 -16.71 2.54
N ASP A 130 12.23 -17.16 1.43
CA ASP A 130 11.74 -18.22 0.56
C ASP A 130 11.68 -19.60 1.26
N GLN A 131 12.50 -19.82 2.29
CA GLN A 131 12.48 -21.06 3.08
C GLN A 131 11.47 -21.04 4.22
N VAL A 132 10.80 -19.90 4.47
CA VAL A 132 9.77 -19.81 5.50
C VAL A 132 8.49 -20.48 4.98
N PRO A 133 7.92 -21.45 5.72
CA PRO A 133 6.69 -22.12 5.33
C PRO A 133 5.57 -21.13 5.01
N ASP A 134 4.83 -21.47 3.96
CA ASP A 134 3.88 -20.53 3.37
C ASP A 134 2.75 -20.11 4.31
N HIS A 135 2.24 -21.02 5.13
CA HIS A 135 1.17 -20.75 6.11
C HIS A 135 1.60 -19.84 7.28
N LEU A 136 2.90 -19.59 7.45
CA LEU A 136 3.42 -18.64 8.45
C LEU A 136 3.43 -17.20 7.92
N ARG A 137 3.21 -17.00 6.62
CA ARG A 137 3.05 -15.68 6.00
C ARG A 137 1.57 -15.34 5.92
N MET A 138 1.23 -14.11 6.27
CA MET A 138 -0.15 -13.66 6.26
C MET A 138 -0.63 -13.50 4.81
N THR A 139 -1.83 -13.97 4.53
CA THR A 139 -2.47 -13.82 3.23
C THR A 139 -3.42 -12.62 3.28
N PHE A 140 -3.37 -11.76 2.27
CA PHE A 140 -4.28 -10.64 2.10
C PHE A 140 -5.36 -11.02 1.10
N ARG A 141 -6.62 -10.90 1.50
CA ARG A 141 -7.78 -11.12 0.64
C ARG A 141 -8.53 -9.81 0.48
N VAL A 142 -8.60 -9.31 -0.75
CA VAL A 142 -9.38 -8.11 -1.07
C VAL A 142 -10.81 -8.51 -1.39
N ILE A 143 -11.77 -7.84 -0.75
CA ILE A 143 -13.20 -8.11 -0.90
C ILE A 143 -13.98 -6.88 -1.37
N ASP A 144 -15.07 -7.12 -2.09
CA ASP A 144 -16.06 -6.09 -2.42
C ASP A 144 -17.06 -5.85 -1.27
N ASP A 145 -18.01 -4.94 -1.48
CA ASP A 145 -19.06 -4.63 -0.49
C ASP A 145 -20.00 -5.80 -0.18
N LYS A 146 -20.10 -6.77 -1.09
CA LYS A 146 -20.88 -8.00 -0.93
C LYS A 146 -20.06 -9.11 -0.27
N LYS A 147 -18.84 -8.81 0.18
CA LYS A 147 -17.86 -9.74 0.76
C LYS A 147 -17.37 -10.81 -0.22
N LYS A 148 -17.51 -10.58 -1.53
CA LYS A 148 -16.94 -11.45 -2.56
C LYS A 148 -15.46 -11.15 -2.69
N THR A 149 -14.64 -12.20 -2.76
CA THR A 149 -13.21 -12.10 -3.05
C THR A 149 -12.98 -11.56 -4.46
N LEU A 150 -12.17 -10.51 -4.56
CA LEU A 150 -11.71 -9.92 -5.83
C LEU A 150 -10.33 -10.44 -6.21
N ALA A 151 -9.39 -10.41 -5.25
CA ALA A 151 -8.04 -10.94 -5.40
C ALA A 151 -7.51 -11.40 -4.04
N GLU A 152 -6.49 -12.26 -4.07
CA GLU A 152 -5.85 -12.80 -2.89
C GLU A 152 -4.35 -13.03 -3.16
N GLY A 153 -3.51 -12.74 -2.17
CA GLY A 153 -2.07 -12.92 -2.30
C GLY A 153 -1.30 -12.55 -1.03
N LYS A 154 0.02 -12.75 -1.06
CA LYS A 154 0.91 -12.46 0.08
C LYS A 154 1.59 -11.11 0.04
N SER A 155 1.48 -10.40 -1.09
CA SER A 155 2.03 -9.06 -1.26
C SER A 155 0.88 -8.08 -1.37
N LEU A 156 0.75 -7.20 -0.37
CA LEU A 156 -0.26 -6.16 -0.38
C LEU A 156 -0.04 -5.18 -1.55
N GLU A 157 1.22 -4.85 -1.84
CA GLU A 157 1.59 -3.95 -2.94
C GLU A 157 1.25 -4.52 -4.32
N ALA A 158 1.40 -5.85 -4.51
CA ALA A 158 0.95 -6.51 -5.74
C ALA A 158 -0.57 -6.40 -5.91
N LEU A 159 -1.33 -6.62 -4.84
CA LEU A 159 -2.80 -6.51 -4.85
C LEU A 159 -3.28 -5.07 -5.10
N LYS A 160 -2.61 -4.07 -4.51
CA LYS A 160 -2.86 -2.65 -4.78
C LYS A 160 -2.67 -2.32 -6.26
N THR A 161 -1.57 -2.81 -6.84
CA THR A 161 -1.24 -2.60 -8.25
C THR A 161 -2.27 -3.27 -9.17
N GLU A 162 -2.64 -4.52 -8.89
CA GLU A 162 -3.62 -5.29 -9.66
C GLU A 162 -5.01 -4.64 -9.65
N LEU A 163 -5.45 -4.17 -8.48
CA LEU A 163 -6.81 -3.67 -8.28
C LEU A 163 -6.96 -2.16 -8.46
N LYS A 164 -5.90 -1.44 -8.85
CA LYS A 164 -5.90 0.02 -8.99
C LYS A 164 -7.10 0.57 -9.77
N GLY A 165 -7.42 -0.04 -10.92
CA GLY A 165 -8.56 0.40 -11.74
C GLY A 165 -9.93 0.20 -11.06
N GLN A 166 -10.08 -0.87 -10.27
CA GLN A 166 -11.34 -1.16 -9.56
C GLN A 166 -11.52 -0.22 -8.36
N VAL A 167 -10.43 0.12 -7.65
CA VAL A 167 -10.48 1.11 -6.56
C VAL A 167 -10.90 2.47 -7.12
N GLN A 168 -10.28 2.93 -8.21
CA GLN A 168 -10.63 4.21 -8.86
C GLN A 168 -12.10 4.25 -9.31
N GLN A 169 -12.60 3.18 -9.91
CA GLN A 169 -14.02 3.09 -10.29
C GLN A 169 -14.94 3.17 -9.07
N THR A 170 -14.59 2.48 -7.99
CA THR A 170 -15.36 2.48 -6.74
C THR A 170 -15.41 3.87 -6.10
N LEU A 171 -14.34 4.66 -6.22
CA LEU A 171 -14.31 6.05 -5.73
C LEU A 171 -15.26 6.95 -6.53
N SER A 172 -15.22 6.87 -7.86
CA SER A 172 -16.11 7.65 -8.72
C SER A 172 -17.58 7.31 -8.53
N GLU A 173 -17.93 6.05 -8.29
CA GLU A 173 -19.32 5.63 -8.03
C GLU A 173 -19.90 6.14 -6.70
N VAL A 174 -19.04 6.51 -5.76
CA VAL A 174 -19.41 6.83 -4.37
C VAL A 174 -19.38 8.32 -4.11
N ALA A 175 -18.60 9.08 -4.90
CA ALA A 175 -18.53 10.53 -4.84
C ALA A 175 -19.93 11.17 -4.90
N ASP A 176 -20.15 12.18 -4.06
CA ASP A 176 -21.38 12.97 -4.11
C ASP A 176 -21.56 13.61 -5.50
N ASP A 177 -22.80 13.65 -5.98
CA ASP A 177 -23.19 14.29 -7.24
C ASP A 177 -22.64 15.74 -7.27
N GLY A 178 -21.66 15.97 -8.16
CA GLY A 178 -21.08 17.30 -8.42
C GLY A 178 -19.64 17.50 -7.93
N LEU A 179 -19.07 16.57 -7.17
CA LEU A 179 -17.65 16.64 -6.80
C LEU A 179 -16.75 16.32 -7.99
N GLU A 180 -17.08 15.28 -8.76
CA GLU A 180 -16.45 15.02 -10.05
C GLU A 180 -17.12 15.85 -11.16
N GLN A 181 -16.31 16.51 -11.98
CA GLN A 181 -16.76 17.36 -13.08
C GLN A 181 -15.85 17.13 -14.29
N GLN A 182 -16.35 17.38 -15.50
CA GLN A 182 -15.62 17.17 -16.75
C GLN A 182 -15.86 18.35 -17.71
N GLY A 183 -15.00 18.50 -18.71
CA GLY A 183 -15.19 19.54 -19.74
C GLY A 183 -15.01 20.96 -19.23
N LEU A 184 -14.28 21.17 -18.13
CA LEU A 184 -14.07 22.50 -17.56
C LEU A 184 -13.04 23.26 -18.39
N HIS A 185 -13.43 24.43 -18.86
CA HIS A 185 -12.54 25.35 -19.58
C HIS A 185 -12.20 26.60 -18.76
N VAL A 186 -12.97 26.86 -17.70
CA VAL A 186 -12.82 28.03 -16.82
C VAL A 186 -12.92 27.59 -15.36
N TRP A 187 -12.42 28.41 -14.44
CA TRP A 187 -12.53 28.15 -13.01
C TRP A 187 -13.97 28.41 -12.53
N SER A 188 -14.84 27.39 -12.54
CA SER A 188 -16.27 27.49 -12.17
C SER A 188 -16.69 26.67 -10.94
N PHE A 189 -15.77 25.96 -10.30
CA PHE A 189 -16.03 24.96 -9.27
C PHE A 189 -15.72 25.44 -7.83
N GLY A 190 -15.39 26.72 -7.64
CA GLY A 190 -15.07 27.27 -6.33
C GLY A 190 -13.76 26.72 -5.76
N SER A 191 -13.76 26.35 -4.47
CA SER A 191 -12.60 25.78 -3.78
C SER A 191 -12.69 24.26 -3.70
N LEU A 192 -11.65 23.56 -4.14
CA LEU A 192 -11.55 22.10 -3.97
C LEU A 192 -11.07 21.78 -2.53
N PRO A 193 -11.76 20.88 -1.81
CA PRO A 193 -11.31 20.45 -0.48
C PRO A 193 -10.00 19.68 -0.58
N GLN A 194 -9.16 19.72 0.47
CA GLN A 194 -7.89 18.97 0.47
C GLN A 194 -8.10 17.47 0.50
N SER A 195 -9.14 17.01 1.20
CA SER A 195 -9.56 15.61 1.22
C SER A 195 -11.08 15.51 1.36
N TYR A 196 -11.62 14.43 0.84
CA TYR A 196 -13.01 14.03 0.93
C TYR A 196 -13.08 12.69 1.67
N GLU A 197 -13.98 12.56 2.65
CA GLU A 197 -14.16 11.32 3.41
C GLU A 197 -15.60 10.85 3.33
N GLN A 198 -15.79 9.56 3.05
CA GLN A 198 -17.11 8.96 2.99
C GLN A 198 -17.15 7.60 3.68
N LYS A 199 -18.21 7.37 4.46
CA LYS A 199 -18.38 6.11 5.18
C LYS A 199 -19.12 5.12 4.29
N ARG A 200 -18.49 3.99 3.98
CA ARG A 200 -19.09 2.86 3.24
C ARG A 200 -18.73 1.54 3.91
N GLY A 201 -19.72 0.67 4.13
CA GLY A 201 -19.48 -0.66 4.70
C GLY A 201 -18.87 -0.69 6.11
N GLY A 202 -18.99 0.40 6.88
CA GLY A 202 -18.38 0.54 8.21
C GLY A 202 -16.93 1.07 8.21
N TYR A 203 -16.38 1.40 7.04
CA TYR A 203 -15.06 1.99 6.89
C TYR A 203 -15.16 3.42 6.36
N SER A 204 -14.21 4.28 6.73
CA SER A 204 -14.07 5.62 6.16
C SER A 204 -13.13 5.54 4.96
N MET A 205 -13.64 5.83 3.76
CA MET A 205 -12.85 5.96 2.55
C MET A 205 -12.40 7.42 2.43
N LYS A 206 -11.08 7.64 2.39
CA LYS A 206 -10.49 8.96 2.15
C LYS A 206 -10.09 9.07 0.68
N ALA A 207 -10.44 10.19 0.08
CA ALA A 207 -10.15 10.54 -1.30
C ALA A 207 -9.60 11.96 -1.39
N PHE A 208 -8.89 12.27 -2.46
CA PHE A 208 -8.20 13.54 -2.67
C PHE A 208 -8.59 14.11 -4.04
N PRO A 209 -9.41 15.16 -4.12
CA PRO A 209 -9.82 15.72 -5.40
C PRO A 209 -8.66 16.48 -6.06
N ALA A 210 -8.55 16.33 -7.38
CA ALA A 210 -7.58 17.02 -8.21
C ALA A 210 -8.14 17.45 -9.55
N LEU A 211 -7.55 18.50 -10.10
CA LEU A 211 -7.71 18.85 -11.50
C LEU A 211 -6.92 17.86 -12.37
N VAL A 212 -7.54 17.35 -13.43
CA VAL A 212 -6.94 16.41 -14.38
C VAL A 212 -6.90 17.04 -15.77
N ASP A 213 -5.75 16.97 -16.44
CA ASP A 213 -5.57 17.46 -17.81
C ASP A 213 -6.25 16.50 -18.81
N GLU A 214 -7.32 16.95 -19.47
CA GLU A 214 -8.03 16.21 -20.54
C GLU A 214 -7.67 16.74 -21.94
N LYS A 215 -6.50 17.36 -22.09
CA LYS A 215 -5.98 18.01 -23.31
C LYS A 215 -6.77 19.26 -23.68
N ASP A 216 -8.02 19.14 -24.10
CA ASP A 216 -8.80 20.31 -24.54
C ASP A 216 -9.62 20.92 -23.40
N SER A 217 -9.67 20.24 -22.26
CA SER A 217 -10.37 20.70 -21.06
C SER A 217 -9.70 20.18 -19.79
N VAL A 218 -10.31 20.45 -18.64
CA VAL A 218 -9.92 19.95 -17.33
C VAL A 218 -11.10 19.22 -16.69
N ALA A 219 -10.82 18.15 -15.96
CA ALA A 219 -11.80 17.47 -15.10
C ALA A 219 -11.43 17.62 -13.63
N ILE A 220 -12.40 17.43 -12.73
CA ILE A 220 -12.16 17.17 -11.32
C ILE A 220 -12.38 15.67 -11.11
N ARG A 221 -11.34 14.99 -10.59
CA ARG A 221 -11.37 13.56 -10.28
C ARG A 221 -10.91 13.31 -8.85
N LEU A 222 -11.37 12.21 -8.28
CA LEU A 222 -10.88 11.74 -6.99
C LEU A 222 -9.68 10.80 -7.14
N PHE A 223 -8.69 10.98 -6.26
CA PHE A 223 -7.51 10.14 -6.15
C PHE A 223 -7.42 9.50 -4.76
N GLU A 224 -6.69 8.41 -4.68
CA GLU A 224 -6.56 7.59 -3.47
C GLU A 224 -5.43 8.07 -2.57
N THR A 225 -4.40 8.66 -3.17
CA THR A 225 -3.20 9.12 -2.48
C THR A 225 -2.99 10.61 -2.71
N GLU A 226 -2.41 11.27 -1.71
CA GLU A 226 -2.05 12.68 -1.82
C GLU A 226 -0.98 12.90 -2.89
N GLN A 227 -0.08 11.94 -3.09
CA GLN A 227 0.98 12.03 -4.11
C GLN A 227 0.40 12.05 -5.53
N GLU A 228 -0.53 11.14 -5.85
CA GLU A 228 -1.20 11.14 -7.15
C GLU A 228 -2.04 12.40 -7.35
N GLN A 229 -2.73 12.85 -6.29
CA GLN A 229 -3.49 14.10 -6.31
C GLN A 229 -2.60 15.30 -6.62
N GLN A 230 -1.43 15.43 -5.98
CA GLN A 230 -0.51 16.55 -6.21
C GLN A 230 0.01 16.58 -7.66
N GLN A 231 0.36 15.40 -8.19
CA GLN A 231 0.84 15.28 -9.57
C GLN A 231 -0.25 15.66 -10.58
N ALA A 232 -1.47 15.14 -10.40
CA ALA A 232 -2.61 15.46 -11.25
C ALA A 232 -2.96 16.96 -11.14
N MET A 233 -3.12 17.46 -9.92
CA MET A 233 -3.45 18.85 -9.62
C MET A 233 -2.49 19.83 -10.32
N TRP A 234 -1.20 19.54 -10.31
CA TRP A 234 -0.21 20.36 -10.99
C TRP A 234 -0.43 20.42 -12.51
N GLN A 235 -0.68 19.27 -13.14
CA GLN A 235 -0.94 19.19 -14.58
C GLN A 235 -2.27 19.85 -14.96
N GLY A 236 -3.35 19.56 -14.23
CA GLY A 236 -4.68 20.13 -14.47
C GLY A 236 -4.71 21.65 -14.24
N SER A 237 -4.03 22.15 -13.20
CA SER A 237 -3.90 23.60 -12.96
C SER A 237 -3.16 24.29 -14.12
N ARG A 238 -2.06 23.68 -14.59
CA ARG A 238 -1.32 24.19 -15.76
C ARG A 238 -2.20 24.24 -17.00
N ARG A 239 -3.00 23.20 -17.26
CA ARG A 239 -3.94 23.15 -18.39
C ARG A 239 -4.98 24.26 -18.29
N LEU A 240 -5.63 24.42 -17.13
CA LEU A 240 -6.66 25.44 -16.94
C LEU A 240 -6.11 26.85 -17.19
N LEU A 241 -4.89 27.13 -16.74
CA LEU A 241 -4.20 28.39 -17.05
C LEU A 241 -3.95 28.55 -18.55
N LEU A 242 -3.43 27.52 -19.23
CA LEU A 242 -3.16 27.58 -20.67
C LEU A 242 -4.43 27.79 -21.52
N LEU A 243 -5.58 27.26 -21.09
CA LEU A 243 -6.86 27.47 -21.78
C LEU A 243 -7.37 28.91 -21.66
N ASN A 244 -7.01 29.62 -20.59
CA ASN A 244 -7.52 30.97 -20.29
C ASN A 244 -6.53 32.10 -20.59
N ILE A 245 -5.24 31.79 -20.79
CA ILE A 245 -4.22 32.78 -21.13
C ILE A 245 -4.14 32.92 -22.66
N PRO A 246 -4.32 34.14 -23.21
CA PRO A 246 -4.17 34.37 -24.64
C PRO A 246 -2.80 33.90 -25.15
N SER A 247 -2.80 33.20 -26.29
CA SER A 247 -1.56 32.70 -26.88
C SER A 247 -0.57 33.85 -27.17
N PRO A 248 0.67 33.79 -26.65
CA PRO A 248 1.67 34.81 -26.93
C PRO A 248 2.17 34.71 -28.37
N ILE A 249 1.84 33.65 -29.13
CA ILE A 249 2.38 33.39 -30.48
C ILE A 249 2.13 34.58 -31.41
N LYS A 250 0.91 35.15 -31.41
CA LYS A 250 0.61 36.29 -32.27
C LYS A 250 1.45 37.52 -31.91
N TYR A 251 1.52 37.85 -30.62
CA TYR A 251 2.34 38.95 -30.12
C TYR A 251 3.83 38.75 -30.43
N LEU A 252 4.33 37.53 -30.23
CA LEU A 252 5.71 37.15 -30.54
C LEU A 252 5.98 37.26 -32.04
N HIS A 253 5.07 36.81 -32.92
CA HIS A 253 5.19 37.01 -34.36
C HIS A 253 5.24 38.49 -34.75
N GLU A 254 4.44 39.35 -34.13
CA GLU A 254 4.39 40.78 -34.44
C GLU A 254 5.59 41.56 -33.90
N LYS A 255 6.07 41.24 -32.69
CA LYS A 255 7.03 42.07 -31.95
C LYS A 255 8.45 41.51 -31.86
N LEU A 256 8.69 40.22 -32.18
CA LEU A 256 10.07 39.70 -32.19
C LEU A 256 10.87 40.28 -33.37
N PRO A 257 12.09 40.80 -33.12
CA PRO A 257 13.01 41.17 -34.17
C PRO A 257 13.39 39.97 -35.05
N ASN A 258 13.62 40.19 -36.34
CA ASN A 258 13.96 39.11 -37.29
C ASN A 258 15.19 38.29 -36.87
N LYS A 259 16.19 38.93 -36.23
CA LYS A 259 17.36 38.23 -35.67
C LYS A 259 16.98 37.22 -34.59
N ALA A 260 16.01 37.55 -33.73
CA ALA A 260 15.52 36.65 -32.69
C ALA A 260 14.63 35.54 -33.25
N LYS A 261 13.81 35.83 -34.27
CA LYS A 261 13.02 34.84 -35.01
C LYS A 261 13.91 33.80 -35.71
N LEU A 262 14.98 34.25 -36.37
CA LEU A 262 15.98 33.36 -36.97
C LEU A 262 16.69 32.52 -35.90
N GLY A 263 17.04 33.13 -34.76
CA GLY A 263 17.62 32.40 -33.62
C GLY A 263 16.74 31.29 -33.05
N LEU A 264 15.41 31.43 -33.12
CA LEU A 264 14.45 30.37 -32.73
C LEU A 264 14.40 29.23 -33.77
N TYR A 265 14.55 29.54 -35.06
CA TYR A 265 14.63 28.53 -36.12
C TYR A 265 15.89 27.66 -36.02
N PHE A 266 17.01 28.25 -35.59
CA PHE A 266 18.30 27.55 -35.49
C PHE A 266 18.62 27.03 -34.08
N LYS A 267 17.80 27.32 -33.07
CA LYS A 267 17.85 26.59 -31.81
C LYS A 267 17.13 25.26 -32.02
N PRO A 268 17.77 24.11 -31.75
CA PRO A 268 17.02 22.90 -31.50
C PRO A 268 16.25 23.15 -30.20
N LEU A 269 15.00 23.61 -30.32
CA LEU A 269 14.01 23.28 -29.33
C LEU A 269 14.05 21.76 -29.29
N ARG A 270 14.66 21.21 -28.24
CA ARG A 270 14.65 19.79 -27.93
C ARG A 270 13.23 19.34 -28.27
N GLN A 271 13.06 18.56 -29.33
CA GLN A 271 11.79 17.95 -29.63
C GLN A 271 11.40 17.28 -28.31
N SER A 272 10.37 17.81 -27.67
CA SER A 272 9.69 17.10 -26.62
C SER A 272 9.29 15.80 -27.27
N VAL A 273 10.04 14.74 -26.93
CA VAL A 273 9.71 13.37 -27.25
C VAL A 273 8.21 13.24 -26.98
N GLY A 274 7.46 12.92 -28.03
CA GLY A 274 6.08 12.53 -27.87
C GLY A 274 6.05 11.44 -26.82
N PHE A 275 5.40 11.72 -25.70
CA PHE A 275 4.84 10.66 -24.89
C PHE A 275 3.60 10.20 -25.64
N ASP A 276 3.80 9.23 -26.52
CA ASP A 276 2.77 8.28 -26.92
C ASP A 276 2.37 7.43 -25.71
#